data_AF-A0A9X7E2G5-F1
#
_entry.id   AF-A0A9X7E2G5-F1
#
_cell.length_a   1.000
_cell.length_b   1.000
_cell.length_c   1.000
_cell.angle_alpha   90.00
_cell.angle_beta   90.00
_cell.angle_gamma   90.00
#
_symmetry.space_group_name_H-M   'P 1'
#
loop_
_entity.id
_entity.type
_entity.pdbx_description
1 polymer ?
#
loop_
_entity_poly.entity_id
_entity_poly.type
_entity_poly.pdbx_seq_one_letter_code
_entity_poly.pdbx_strand_id
1 'polypeptide(L)'
;MWGYLQEKQVSLKRNRVDLYHFGYRIRSKSVRKLGTTTAQQIKDITDEIRAFLVKDHRDILSESFMNKEKRTAVEQIIKSFLLSNQVVISEVPSEQLLNMVCDEIVGFGIIEPLKEDKDVTDIYINGTKEIIYEKIGEGECTFPYRFETEEEVKALAYKMVNSTSESLNTAKPYVDCVFPYIRINIALDELGGLGTTITIRKNADHLRASEERMLSTNQASKEVLDFLAAAVKAKMNILVAGATGTGKSEFMKYLSSHIPKGKKKERTLVVEDNPELYLHRIFPEHHFVPMQCRASEVEENAIDFDRLLTNALRQGPKRLIVGESRGKEALKMINFFQTGHPGFTSVHARSAKEAVRRLMLMCLQSGANIDAQYLYELISQTFDVIVFLEKKDDGNRYITEMIELLDYQDDIQFNQLSQFIPSGEEYDEMNERVGKIHGDHIITAKMSAEMEKKFRSSTVNPALYAPFLSKQEVQYA
;
A
#
# COMPACT_ATOMS: atom_id res chain seq x y z
N MET A 1 -10.06 21.34 29.51
CA MET A 1 -9.89 20.35 28.41
C MET A 1 -10.73 20.69 27.16
N TRP A 2 -11.86 21.39 27.28
CA TRP A 2 -12.69 21.82 26.13
C TRP A 2 -12.17 23.06 25.37
N GLY A 3 -11.41 23.97 26.01
CA GLY A 3 -10.84 25.16 25.34
C GLY A 3 -9.69 24.86 24.37
N TYR A 4 -8.91 23.80 24.61
CA TYR A 4 -7.74 23.42 23.81
C TYR A 4 -8.12 22.85 22.42
N LEU A 5 -9.36 22.38 22.25
CA LEU A 5 -9.89 21.87 20.98
C LEU A 5 -10.37 23.01 20.05
N GLN A 6 -10.89 24.11 20.61
CA GLN A 6 -11.30 25.27 19.84
C GLN A 6 -10.09 26.04 19.28
N GLU A 7 -9.01 26.19 20.04
CA GLU A 7 -7.79 26.86 19.54
C GLU A 7 -7.12 26.10 18.38
N LYS A 8 -7.15 24.76 18.38
CA LYS A 8 -6.69 23.96 17.23
C LYS A 8 -7.56 24.14 15.99
N GLN A 9 -8.89 24.21 16.13
CA GLN A 9 -9.78 24.51 15.00
C GLN A 9 -9.57 25.93 14.44
N VAL A 10 -9.19 26.89 15.28
CA VAL A 10 -8.88 28.26 14.84
C VAL A 10 -7.48 28.35 14.19
N SER A 11 -6.48 27.58 14.66
CA SER A 11 -5.16 27.55 14.03
C SER A 11 -5.15 26.81 12.68
N LEU A 12 -6.00 25.79 12.52
CA LEU A 12 -6.21 25.05 11.26
C LEU A 12 -6.72 25.94 10.11
N LYS A 13 -7.37 27.07 10.41
CA LYS A 13 -7.87 28.00 9.39
C LYS A 13 -6.80 28.89 8.74
N ARG A 14 -5.60 29.03 9.33
CA ARG A 14 -4.56 29.97 8.85
C ARG A 14 -3.62 29.43 7.78
N ASN A 15 -3.57 28.11 7.56
CA ASN A 15 -2.60 27.48 6.66
C ASN A 15 -3.20 26.85 5.40
N ARG A 16 -4.50 27.00 5.15
CA ARG A 16 -5.11 26.53 3.90
C ARG A 16 -4.76 27.47 2.76
N VAL A 17 -4.27 26.90 1.66
CA VAL A 17 -3.99 27.69 0.45
C VAL A 17 -5.32 28.13 -0.13
N ASP A 18 -5.46 29.45 -0.30
CA ASP A 18 -6.61 30.01 -0.97
C ASP A 18 -6.55 29.65 -2.46
N LEU A 19 -7.23 28.57 -2.82
CA LEU A 19 -7.40 28.09 -4.20
C LEU A 19 -7.95 29.20 -5.12
N TYR A 20 -8.54 30.28 -4.58
CA TYR A 20 -9.15 31.36 -5.34
C TYR A 20 -8.18 32.51 -5.65
N HIS A 21 -6.98 32.52 -5.05
CA HIS A 21 -5.94 33.51 -5.35
C HIS A 21 -4.88 33.00 -6.33
N PHE A 22 -4.66 31.69 -6.40
CA PHE A 22 -3.81 31.06 -7.40
C PHE A 22 -4.62 30.75 -8.68
N GLY A 23 -4.64 31.71 -9.62
CA GLY A 23 -5.06 31.49 -11.01
C GLY A 23 -6.33 32.19 -11.49
N TYR A 24 -7.22 32.63 -10.61
CA TYR A 24 -8.58 33.00 -11.04
C TYR A 24 -8.81 34.50 -11.07
N ARG A 25 -8.10 35.18 -11.97
CA ARG A 25 -8.45 36.53 -12.38
C ARG A 25 -9.71 36.47 -13.24
N ILE A 26 -10.85 36.63 -12.57
CA ILE A 26 -12.21 36.86 -13.08
C ILE A 26 -12.22 37.26 -14.58
N ARG A 27 -12.58 36.32 -15.46
CA ARG A 27 -13.14 36.68 -16.78
C ARG A 27 -14.65 36.82 -16.63
N SER A 28 -15.09 37.88 -15.95
CA SER A 28 -16.48 38.31 -16.08
C SER A 28 -16.62 39.08 -17.38
N LYS A 29 -17.48 38.57 -18.27
CA LYS A 29 -18.46 39.29 -19.12
C LYS A 29 -18.53 38.66 -20.51
N SER A 30 -19.70 38.06 -20.76
CA SER A 30 -20.44 38.13 -22.01
C SER A 30 -19.66 37.77 -23.27
N VAL A 31 -19.61 36.49 -23.61
CA VAL A 31 -19.42 36.13 -25.03
C VAL A 31 -20.29 34.92 -25.38
N ARG A 32 -21.42 35.16 -26.04
CA ARG A 32 -21.94 34.19 -27.02
C ARG A 32 -20.87 34.06 -28.09
N LYS A 33 -19.96 33.09 -27.94
CA LYS A 33 -18.92 32.81 -28.91
C LYS A 33 -19.36 31.59 -29.70
N LEU A 34 -19.80 31.83 -30.93
CA LEU A 34 -19.87 30.77 -31.94
C LEU A 34 -18.47 30.14 -32.08
N GLY A 35 -18.40 28.82 -31.95
CA GLY A 35 -17.19 28.04 -32.24
C GLY A 35 -16.31 27.64 -31.04
N THR A 36 -16.85 27.46 -29.84
CA THR A 36 -16.12 26.82 -28.72
C THR A 36 -16.18 25.30 -28.86
N THR A 37 -15.03 24.62 -28.71
CA THR A 37 -14.99 23.16 -28.62
C THR A 37 -15.75 22.67 -27.39
N THR A 38 -16.26 21.44 -27.43
CA THR A 38 -16.94 20.78 -26.30
C THR A 38 -16.10 20.85 -25.01
N ALA A 39 -14.78 20.68 -25.11
CA ALA A 39 -13.86 20.77 -23.98
C ALA A 39 -13.86 22.16 -23.32
N GLN A 40 -13.87 23.23 -24.12
CA GLN A 40 -13.92 24.60 -23.59
C GLN A 40 -15.25 24.87 -22.88
N GLN A 41 -16.36 24.37 -23.42
CA GLN A 41 -17.68 24.51 -22.79
C GLN A 41 -17.73 23.81 -21.42
N ILE A 42 -17.13 22.62 -21.32
CA ILE A 42 -17.01 21.87 -20.06
C ILE A 42 -16.14 22.62 -19.06
N LYS A 43 -15.02 23.20 -19.51
CA LYS A 43 -14.13 24.01 -18.65
C LYS A 43 -14.86 25.23 -18.09
N ASP A 44 -15.54 25.97 -18.97
CA ASP A 44 -16.28 27.19 -18.59
C ASP A 44 -17.38 26.87 -17.55
N ILE A 45 -18.19 25.82 -17.77
CA ILE A 45 -19.22 25.45 -16.80
C ILE A 45 -18.63 24.94 -15.49
N THR A 46 -17.51 24.22 -15.55
CA THR A 46 -16.83 23.73 -14.34
C THR A 46 -16.33 24.89 -13.49
N ASP A 47 -15.79 25.94 -14.12
CA ASP A 47 -15.37 27.15 -13.42
C ASP A 47 -16.55 27.92 -12.81
N GLU A 48 -17.70 27.98 -13.49
CA GLU A 48 -18.93 28.58 -12.95
C GLU A 48 -19.45 27.81 -11.72
N ILE A 49 -19.52 26.48 -11.81
CA ILE A 49 -19.96 25.62 -10.70
C ILE A 49 -18.99 25.70 -9.54
N ARG A 50 -17.69 25.72 -9.83
CA ARG A 50 -16.64 25.91 -8.82
C ARG A 50 -16.88 27.25 -8.13
N ALA A 51 -16.99 28.37 -8.85
CA ALA A 51 -17.25 29.68 -8.24
C ALA A 51 -18.53 29.71 -7.37
N PHE A 52 -19.60 29.02 -7.79
CA PHE A 52 -20.83 28.85 -7.01
C PHE A 52 -20.58 28.08 -5.70
N LEU A 53 -19.94 26.90 -5.77
CA LEU A 53 -19.65 26.08 -4.59
C LEU A 53 -18.75 26.81 -3.59
N VAL A 54 -17.82 27.62 -4.08
CA VAL A 54 -16.90 28.41 -3.26
C VAL A 54 -17.62 29.48 -2.47
N LYS A 55 -18.57 30.15 -3.12
CA LYS A 55 -19.33 31.24 -2.54
C LYS A 55 -20.34 30.74 -1.52
N ASP A 56 -21.08 29.68 -1.87
CA ASP A 56 -22.28 29.28 -1.14
C ASP A 56 -22.10 27.96 -0.35
N HIS A 57 -21.06 27.16 -0.66
CA HIS A 57 -20.85 25.80 -0.13
C HIS A 57 -19.39 25.48 0.25
N ARG A 58 -18.61 26.49 0.69
CA ARG A 58 -17.15 26.37 0.93
C ARG A 58 -16.78 25.24 1.89
N ASP A 59 -17.51 25.11 3.00
CA ASP A 59 -17.15 24.18 4.07
C ASP A 59 -17.22 22.73 3.58
N ILE A 60 -18.34 22.36 2.94
CA ILE A 60 -18.54 21.00 2.41
C ILE A 60 -17.58 20.68 1.26
N LEU A 61 -17.29 21.66 0.39
CA LEU A 61 -16.31 21.53 -0.69
C LEU A 61 -14.90 21.25 -0.14
N SER A 62 -14.49 21.95 0.91
CA SER A 62 -13.15 21.77 1.48
C SER A 62 -12.94 20.40 2.14
N GLU A 63 -14.03 19.69 2.41
CA GLU A 63 -14.04 18.41 3.12
C GLU A 63 -14.48 17.25 2.23
N SER A 64 -14.80 17.49 0.95
CA SER A 64 -15.33 16.47 0.03
C SER A 64 -14.25 15.59 -0.60
N PHE A 65 -13.01 16.08 -0.73
CA PHE A 65 -11.92 15.30 -1.31
C PHE A 65 -11.68 14.04 -0.46
N MET A 66 -11.68 12.87 -1.10
CA MET A 66 -11.54 11.55 -0.46
C MET A 66 -12.58 11.23 0.64
N ASN A 67 -13.68 11.97 0.73
CA ASN A 67 -14.79 11.72 1.66
C ASN A 67 -16.06 11.35 0.88
N LYS A 68 -16.44 10.07 0.92
CA LYS A 68 -17.57 9.56 0.13
C LYS A 68 -18.89 10.26 0.43
N GLU A 69 -19.22 10.48 1.71
CA GLU A 69 -20.48 11.09 2.12
C GLU A 69 -20.57 12.55 1.66
N LYS A 70 -19.50 13.33 1.88
CA LYS A 70 -19.45 14.74 1.50
C LYS A 70 -19.34 14.91 -0.02
N ARG A 71 -18.63 14.02 -0.70
CA ARG A 71 -18.62 13.95 -2.16
C ARG A 71 -20.02 13.74 -2.72
N THR A 72 -20.79 12.77 -2.21
CA THR A 72 -22.18 12.57 -2.63
C THR A 72 -23.05 13.80 -2.39
N ALA A 73 -22.86 14.50 -1.27
CA ALA A 73 -23.58 15.75 -1.02
C ALA A 73 -23.22 16.87 -2.02
N VAL A 74 -21.94 17.05 -2.36
CA VAL A 74 -21.51 18.00 -3.38
C VAL A 74 -22.01 17.59 -4.78
N GLU A 75 -21.99 16.31 -5.12
CA GLU A 75 -22.56 15.78 -6.37
C GLU A 75 -24.05 16.14 -6.52
N GLN A 76 -24.84 16.06 -5.44
CA GLN A 76 -26.24 16.50 -5.49
C GLN A 76 -26.37 18.01 -5.72
N ILE A 77 -25.52 18.83 -5.10
CA ILE A 77 -25.51 20.28 -5.29
C ILE A 77 -25.16 20.63 -6.75
N ILE A 78 -24.13 19.99 -7.32
CA ILE A 78 -23.72 20.15 -8.72
C ILE A 78 -24.87 19.74 -9.65
N LYS A 79 -25.50 18.59 -9.38
CA LYS A 79 -26.65 18.11 -10.15
C LYS A 79 -27.81 19.10 -10.13
N SER A 80 -28.14 19.65 -8.97
CA SER A 80 -29.16 20.69 -8.85
C SER A 80 -28.80 21.95 -9.63
N PHE A 81 -27.54 22.39 -9.60
CA PHE A 81 -27.07 23.55 -10.36
C PHE A 81 -27.22 23.34 -11.87
N LEU A 82 -26.80 22.18 -12.40
CA LEU A 82 -26.90 21.86 -13.81
C LEU A 82 -28.37 21.84 -14.29
N LEU A 83 -29.28 21.29 -13.47
CA LEU A 83 -30.72 21.25 -13.76
C LEU A 83 -31.37 22.64 -13.71
N SER A 84 -31.09 23.43 -12.67
CA SER A 84 -31.67 24.76 -12.49
C SER A 84 -31.21 25.75 -13.57
N ASN A 85 -29.98 25.61 -14.06
CA ASN A 85 -29.43 26.45 -15.13
C ASN A 85 -29.66 25.87 -16.54
N GLN A 86 -30.37 24.74 -16.66
CA GLN A 86 -30.67 24.06 -17.94
C GLN A 86 -29.42 23.84 -18.81
N VAL A 87 -28.31 23.46 -18.18
CA VAL A 87 -27.04 23.29 -18.88
C VAL A 87 -27.11 22.04 -19.76
N VAL A 88 -26.94 22.24 -21.07
CA VAL A 88 -26.86 21.16 -22.05
C VAL A 88 -25.65 21.42 -22.93
N ILE A 89 -24.74 20.45 -22.98
CA ILE A 89 -23.60 20.44 -23.89
C ILE A 89 -23.91 19.42 -24.98
N SER A 90 -23.85 19.83 -26.24
CA SER A 90 -24.05 18.94 -27.38
C SER A 90 -23.06 17.77 -27.30
N GLU A 91 -23.53 16.56 -27.61
CA GLU A 91 -22.71 15.34 -27.67
C GLU A 91 -22.23 14.77 -26.32
N VAL A 92 -22.59 15.39 -25.18
CA VAL A 92 -22.26 14.87 -23.85
C VAL A 92 -23.54 14.60 -23.04
N PRO A 93 -23.84 13.33 -22.70
CA PRO A 93 -24.95 12.99 -21.82
C PRO A 93 -24.84 13.68 -20.46
N SER A 94 -25.96 14.12 -19.89
CA SER A 94 -25.98 14.89 -18.64
C SER A 94 -25.33 14.16 -17.46
N GLU A 95 -25.43 12.82 -17.40
CA GLU A 95 -24.78 12.01 -16.38
C GLU A 95 -23.25 11.98 -16.56
N GLN A 96 -22.78 11.88 -17.80
CA GLN A 96 -21.35 11.96 -18.10
C GLN A 96 -20.79 13.35 -17.79
N LEU A 97 -21.52 14.41 -18.13
CA LEU A 97 -21.15 15.78 -17.78
C LEU A 97 -21.05 15.97 -16.26
N LEU A 98 -22.03 15.46 -15.50
CA LEU A 98 -22.00 15.49 -14.05
C LEU A 98 -20.74 14.81 -13.51
N ASN A 99 -20.42 13.59 -13.97
CA ASN A 99 -19.24 12.86 -13.52
C ASN A 99 -17.95 13.64 -13.83
N MET A 100 -17.79 14.15 -15.05
CA MET A 100 -16.61 14.94 -15.44
C MET A 100 -16.43 16.18 -14.56
N VAL A 101 -17.50 16.94 -14.31
CA VAL A 101 -17.47 18.13 -13.45
C VAL A 101 -17.16 17.75 -11.99
N CYS A 102 -17.75 16.67 -11.49
CA CYS A 102 -17.50 16.20 -10.13
C CYS A 102 -16.05 15.73 -9.95
N ASP A 103 -15.49 14.97 -10.88
CA ASP A 103 -14.11 14.50 -10.83
C ASP A 103 -13.13 15.67 -10.85
N GLU A 104 -13.41 16.69 -11.64
CA GLU A 104 -12.60 17.90 -11.74
C GLU A 104 -12.66 18.75 -10.46
N ILE A 105 -13.85 18.95 -9.88
CA ILE A 105 -14.04 19.80 -8.69
C ILE A 105 -13.63 19.08 -7.40
N VAL A 106 -14.11 17.85 -7.17
CA VAL A 106 -13.96 17.12 -5.89
C VAL A 106 -13.15 15.83 -5.99
N GLY A 107 -12.88 15.34 -7.19
CA GLY A 107 -12.02 14.17 -7.45
C GLY A 107 -10.57 14.54 -7.77
N PHE A 108 -9.90 13.65 -8.50
CA PHE A 108 -8.52 13.78 -8.97
C PHE A 108 -8.42 14.37 -10.39
N GLY A 109 -9.51 14.85 -10.96
CA GLY A 109 -9.56 15.41 -12.31
C GLY A 109 -9.27 14.34 -13.37
N ILE A 110 -8.43 14.69 -14.35
CA ILE A 110 -8.11 13.80 -15.49
C ILE A 110 -7.52 12.44 -15.11
N ILE A 111 -6.96 12.30 -13.91
CA ILE A 111 -6.39 11.04 -13.40
C ILE A 111 -7.36 10.23 -12.53
N GLU A 112 -8.64 10.63 -12.36
CA GLU A 112 -9.63 9.83 -11.62
C GLU A 112 -9.71 8.38 -12.13
N PRO A 113 -9.69 8.09 -13.45
CA PRO A 113 -9.71 6.71 -13.94
C PRO A 113 -8.53 5.87 -13.42
N LEU A 114 -7.33 6.45 -13.33
CA LEU A 114 -6.15 5.78 -12.76
C LEU A 114 -6.30 5.53 -11.26
N LYS A 115 -6.95 6.45 -10.54
CA LYS A 115 -7.23 6.27 -9.12
C LYS A 115 -8.30 5.18 -8.90
N GLU A 116 -9.27 5.03 -9.79
CA GLU A 116 -10.33 4.02 -9.69
C GLU A 116 -9.87 2.62 -10.13
N ASP A 117 -8.92 2.53 -11.06
CA ASP A 117 -8.34 1.26 -11.48
C ASP A 117 -7.68 0.55 -10.27
N LYS A 118 -8.18 -0.64 -9.94
CA LYS A 118 -7.72 -1.41 -8.78
C LYS A 118 -6.32 -1.97 -8.95
N ASP A 119 -5.85 -2.15 -10.19
CA ASP A 119 -4.54 -2.69 -10.51
C ASP A 119 -3.45 -1.62 -10.62
N VAL A 120 -3.82 -0.33 -10.64
CA VAL A 120 -2.85 0.78 -10.59
C VAL A 120 -2.30 0.95 -9.16
N THR A 121 -0.98 0.90 -9.02
CA THR A 121 -0.26 0.98 -7.75
C THR A 121 0.38 2.34 -7.51
N ASP A 122 0.94 2.95 -8.55
CA ASP A 122 1.67 4.22 -8.46
C ASP A 122 1.28 5.11 -9.65
N ILE A 123 1.18 6.42 -9.43
CA ILE A 123 0.91 7.43 -10.47
C ILE A 123 1.93 8.55 -10.27
N TYR A 124 2.62 8.92 -11.34
CA TYR A 124 3.66 9.94 -11.39
C TYR A 124 3.23 11.04 -12.36
N ILE A 125 2.92 12.23 -11.82
CA ILE A 125 2.61 13.42 -12.60
C ILE A 125 3.88 14.26 -12.68
N ASN A 126 4.48 14.34 -13.87
CA ASN A 126 5.74 15.04 -14.11
C ASN A 126 5.48 16.41 -14.77
N GLY A 127 4.80 17.29 -14.03
CA GLY A 127 4.31 18.57 -14.54
C GLY A 127 3.30 18.40 -15.68
N THR A 128 3.41 19.25 -16.70
CA THR A 128 2.56 19.20 -17.91
C THR A 128 3.11 18.26 -18.99
N LYS A 129 4.31 17.71 -18.78
CA LYS A 129 5.02 16.91 -19.79
C LYS A 129 4.33 15.57 -20.02
N GLU A 130 4.15 14.81 -18.94
CA GLU A 130 3.66 13.44 -18.99
C GLU A 130 3.08 12.99 -17.65
N ILE A 131 2.21 11.97 -17.73
CA ILE A 131 1.69 11.24 -16.58
C ILE A 131 2.04 9.76 -16.82
N ILE A 132 2.80 9.19 -15.90
CA ILE A 132 3.22 7.78 -15.93
C ILE A 132 2.50 7.07 -14.79
N TYR A 133 2.17 5.79 -14.94
CA TYR A 133 1.61 5.00 -13.85
C TYR A 133 2.12 3.56 -13.88
N GLU A 134 2.18 2.93 -12.71
CA GLU A 134 2.47 1.49 -12.61
C GLU A 134 1.17 0.71 -12.44
N LYS A 135 1.00 -0.33 -13.27
CA LYS A 135 -0.13 -1.25 -13.23
C LYS A 135 0.34 -2.70 -13.12
N ILE A 136 -0.33 -3.47 -12.27
CA ILE A 136 0.05 -4.87 -12.02
C ILE A 136 -0.16 -5.71 -13.30
N GLY A 137 0.90 -6.40 -13.73
CA GLY A 137 0.93 -7.24 -14.94
C GLY A 137 1.23 -6.47 -16.23
N GLU A 138 1.21 -5.13 -16.20
CA GLU A 138 1.59 -4.28 -17.34
C GLU A 138 2.88 -3.49 -17.09
N GLY A 139 3.28 -3.31 -15.83
CA GLY A 139 4.48 -2.56 -15.49
C GLY A 139 4.23 -1.05 -15.55
N GLU A 140 5.22 -0.32 -16.06
CA GLU A 140 5.13 1.13 -16.26
C GLU A 140 4.39 1.46 -17.56
N CYS A 141 3.38 2.32 -17.48
CA CYS A 141 2.54 2.74 -18.59
C CYS A 141 2.48 4.26 -18.68
N THR A 142 2.36 4.79 -19.91
CA THR A 142 2.13 6.23 -20.13
C THR A 142 0.63 6.51 -20.28
N PHE A 143 0.11 7.47 -19.53
CA PHE A 143 -1.28 7.89 -19.64
C PHE A 143 -1.46 8.79 -20.87
N PRO A 144 -2.51 8.57 -21.70
CA PRO A 144 -2.68 9.31 -22.96
C PRO A 144 -3.05 10.79 -22.79
N TYR A 145 -3.47 11.19 -21.59
CA TYR A 145 -3.82 12.58 -21.28
C TYR A 145 -2.73 13.26 -20.44
N ARG A 146 -2.64 14.58 -20.57
CA ARG A 146 -1.71 15.43 -19.82
C ARG A 146 -2.42 16.68 -19.35
N PHE A 147 -1.89 17.32 -18.31
CA PHE A 147 -2.31 18.66 -17.92
C PHE A 147 -1.87 19.68 -18.99
N GLU A 148 -2.73 20.66 -19.28
CA GLU A 148 -2.43 21.67 -20.30
C GLU A 148 -1.50 22.75 -19.75
N THR A 149 -1.61 23.03 -18.44
CA THR A 149 -0.94 24.15 -17.78
C THR A 149 -0.40 23.76 -16.40
N GLU A 150 0.65 24.45 -15.96
CA GLU A 150 1.24 24.27 -14.64
C GLU A 150 0.24 24.64 -13.53
N GLU A 151 -0.62 25.61 -13.80
CA GLU A 151 -1.69 26.03 -12.92
C GLU A 151 -2.69 24.90 -12.62
N GLU A 152 -2.98 24.03 -13.59
CA GLU A 152 -3.85 22.87 -13.37
C GLU A 152 -3.20 21.82 -12.46
N VAL A 153 -1.89 21.57 -12.62
CA VAL A 153 -1.14 20.67 -11.74
C VAL A 153 -1.09 21.23 -10.31
N LYS A 154 -0.79 22.53 -10.17
CA LYS A 154 -0.81 23.22 -8.87
C LYS A 154 -2.19 23.21 -8.23
N ALA A 155 -3.26 23.40 -8.99
CA ALA A 155 -4.62 23.34 -8.48
C ALA A 155 -4.95 21.94 -7.92
N LEU A 156 -4.53 20.87 -8.60
CA LEU A 156 -4.66 19.50 -8.09
C LEU A 156 -3.84 19.28 -6.81
N ALA A 157 -2.59 19.73 -6.78
CA ALA A 157 -1.72 19.66 -5.61
C ALA A 157 -2.35 20.35 -4.39
N TYR A 158 -2.81 21.60 -4.54
CA TYR A 158 -3.44 22.34 -3.46
C TYR A 158 -4.77 21.72 -3.01
N LYS A 159 -5.56 21.15 -3.93
CA LYS A 159 -6.78 20.40 -3.61
C LYS A 159 -6.47 19.21 -2.70
N MET A 160 -5.41 18.44 -3.01
CA MET A 160 -4.95 17.34 -2.16
C MET A 160 -4.52 17.85 -0.77
N VAL A 161 -3.63 18.83 -0.70
CA VAL A 161 -3.08 19.32 0.58
C VAL A 161 -4.15 19.92 1.49
N ASN A 162 -5.08 20.71 0.94
CA ASN A 162 -6.13 21.39 1.71
C ASN A 162 -7.10 20.45 2.46
N SER A 163 -7.15 19.18 2.06
CA SER A 163 -7.92 18.13 2.73
C SER A 163 -7.17 17.45 3.89
N THR A 164 -5.93 17.87 4.15
CA THR A 164 -5.08 17.39 5.25
C THR A 164 -4.74 18.53 6.22
N SER A 165 -3.99 18.23 7.28
CA SER A 165 -3.42 19.24 8.18
C SER A 165 -2.09 19.83 7.70
N GLU A 166 -1.58 19.34 6.57
CA GLU A 166 -0.29 19.79 6.04
C GLU A 166 -0.39 21.15 5.35
N SER A 167 0.77 21.73 5.06
CA SER A 167 0.88 23.01 4.36
C SER A 167 1.85 22.89 3.19
N LEU A 168 1.53 23.58 2.10
CA LEU A 168 2.30 23.66 0.86
C LEU A 168 2.28 25.11 0.38
N ASN A 169 3.45 25.71 0.20
CA ASN A 169 3.61 27.09 -0.30
C ASN A 169 5.05 27.30 -0.75
N THR A 170 5.38 28.44 -1.35
CA THR A 170 6.75 28.73 -1.84
C THR A 170 7.84 28.65 -0.75
N ALA A 171 7.52 28.86 0.54
CA ALA A 171 8.48 28.70 1.64
C ALA A 171 8.64 27.23 2.10
N LYS A 172 7.60 26.42 1.95
CA LYS A 172 7.60 24.96 2.15
C LYS A 172 7.11 24.28 0.86
N PRO A 173 7.97 24.18 -0.18
CA PRO A 173 7.56 23.81 -1.54
C PRO A 173 7.40 22.29 -1.75
N TYR A 174 7.36 21.49 -0.67
CA TYR A 174 7.10 20.06 -0.75
C TYR A 174 6.32 19.57 0.47
N VAL A 175 5.60 18.46 0.30
CA VAL A 175 4.77 17.87 1.34
C VAL A 175 4.47 16.39 1.07
N ASP A 176 4.38 15.61 2.14
CA ASP A 176 3.85 14.25 2.14
C ASP A 176 2.47 14.22 2.80
N CYS A 177 1.47 13.78 2.06
CA CYS A 177 0.10 13.64 2.50
C CYS A 177 -0.27 12.16 2.59
N VAL A 178 -0.93 11.76 3.68
CA VAL A 178 -1.46 10.41 3.84
C VAL A 178 -2.97 10.46 3.97
N PHE A 179 -3.64 9.89 2.98
CA PHE A 179 -5.06 9.57 3.03
C PHE A 179 -5.23 8.13 3.46
N PRO A 180 -6.36 7.75 4.07
CA PRO A 180 -6.58 6.38 4.53
C PRO A 180 -6.38 5.20 3.55
N TYR A 181 -5.84 5.34 2.33
CA TYR A 181 -5.14 4.29 1.53
C TYR A 181 -4.12 4.82 0.51
N ILE A 182 -3.93 6.14 0.43
CA ILE A 182 -3.18 6.78 -0.64
C ILE A 182 -2.12 7.66 0.01
N ARG A 183 -0.87 7.47 -0.37
CA ARG A 183 0.22 8.38 -0.02
C ARG A 183 0.51 9.28 -1.21
N ILE A 184 0.61 10.57 -0.97
CA ILE A 184 0.87 11.55 -2.01
C ILE A 184 2.09 12.36 -1.59
N ASN A 185 3.13 12.35 -2.41
CA ASN A 185 4.22 13.30 -2.32
C ASN A 185 4.00 14.39 -3.37
N ILE A 186 4.19 15.64 -2.98
CA ILE A 186 4.07 16.80 -3.86
C ILE A 186 5.35 17.63 -3.72
N ALA A 187 5.91 18.05 -4.84
CA ALA A 187 6.99 19.02 -4.92
C ALA A 187 6.62 20.09 -5.96
N LEU A 188 6.58 21.35 -5.54
CA LEU A 188 6.29 22.48 -6.43
C LEU A 188 7.44 22.75 -7.41
N ASP A 189 7.13 23.50 -8.46
CA ASP A 189 8.06 23.91 -9.52
C ASP A 189 9.29 24.67 -9.02
N GLU A 190 9.26 25.29 -7.83
CA GLU A 190 10.45 25.95 -7.28
C GLU A 190 11.60 24.97 -6.93
N LEU A 191 11.31 23.66 -6.84
CA LEU A 191 12.30 22.63 -6.52
C LEU A 191 12.95 21.97 -7.74
N GLY A 192 12.35 22.07 -8.94
CA GLY A 192 12.77 21.26 -10.08
C GLY A 192 12.44 21.87 -11.43
N GLY A 193 13.15 21.43 -12.48
CA GLY A 193 12.99 21.96 -13.84
C GLY A 193 11.79 21.41 -14.63
N LEU A 194 11.02 20.48 -14.06
CA LEU A 194 9.89 19.80 -14.74
C LEU A 194 8.52 20.43 -14.44
N GLY A 195 8.45 21.46 -13.59
CA GLY A 195 7.20 21.96 -13.02
C GLY A 195 6.83 21.23 -11.73
N THR A 196 5.60 21.46 -11.23
CA THR A 196 5.09 20.77 -10.04
C THR A 196 4.97 19.27 -10.32
N THR A 197 5.53 18.45 -9.44
CA THR A 197 5.44 17.00 -9.52
C THR A 197 4.55 16.44 -8.41
N ILE A 198 3.78 15.41 -8.74
CA ILE A 198 2.92 14.71 -7.79
C ILE A 198 3.14 13.21 -7.95
N THR A 199 3.54 12.53 -6.88
CA THR A 199 3.66 11.08 -6.83
C THR A 199 2.58 10.51 -5.92
N ILE A 200 1.72 9.65 -6.46
CA ILE A 200 0.61 9.02 -5.74
C ILE A 200 0.90 7.52 -5.64
N ARG A 201 1.03 6.99 -4.41
CA ARG A 201 1.10 5.56 -4.14
C ARG A 201 -0.21 5.07 -3.54
N LYS A 202 -0.81 4.06 -4.17
CA LYS A 202 -2.10 3.46 -3.82
C LYS A 202 -1.90 2.10 -3.15
N ASN A 203 -2.16 2.07 -1.84
CA ASN A 203 -2.30 0.81 -1.12
C ASN A 203 -3.70 0.25 -1.37
N ALA A 204 -3.80 -1.04 -1.66
CA ALA A 204 -5.09 -1.68 -1.88
C ALA A 204 -5.87 -1.80 -0.57
N ASP A 205 -7.13 -1.39 -0.59
CA ASP A 205 -8.13 -1.67 0.45
C ASP A 205 -8.84 -3.02 0.25
N HIS A 206 -8.30 -3.85 -0.65
CA HIS A 206 -8.73 -5.19 -0.99
C HIS A 206 -7.51 -6.08 -1.27
N LEU A 207 -7.71 -7.40 -1.34
CA LEU A 207 -6.65 -8.35 -1.67
C LEU A 207 -6.43 -8.41 -3.20
N ARG A 208 -5.27 -7.94 -3.67
CA ARG A 208 -4.80 -8.03 -5.06
C ARG A 208 -4.08 -9.36 -5.31
N ALA A 209 -3.29 -9.84 -4.34
CA ALA A 209 -2.60 -11.13 -4.42
C ALA A 209 -3.53 -12.27 -3.97
N SER A 210 -4.63 -12.47 -4.69
CA SER A 210 -5.51 -13.62 -4.45
C SER A 210 -4.84 -14.92 -4.91
N GLU A 211 -5.21 -16.04 -4.31
CA GLU A 211 -4.75 -17.37 -4.75
C GLU A 211 -5.03 -17.60 -6.24
N GLU A 212 -6.24 -17.27 -6.69
CA GLU A 212 -6.65 -17.37 -8.09
C GLU A 212 -5.74 -16.56 -9.03
N ARG A 213 -5.39 -15.33 -8.64
CA ARG A 213 -4.48 -14.49 -9.43
C ARG A 213 -3.06 -15.08 -9.44
N MET A 214 -2.53 -15.44 -8.27
CA MET A 214 -1.17 -15.97 -8.18
C MET A 214 -1.01 -17.27 -8.99
N LEU A 215 -2.02 -18.14 -8.99
CA LEU A 215 -2.02 -19.35 -9.80
C LEU A 215 -2.16 -19.05 -11.30
N SER A 216 -3.11 -18.20 -11.70
CA SER A 216 -3.34 -17.89 -13.13
C SER A 216 -2.20 -17.11 -13.78
N THR A 217 -1.45 -16.34 -12.99
CA THR A 217 -0.26 -15.59 -13.44
C THR A 217 1.07 -16.28 -13.11
N ASN A 218 1.03 -17.52 -12.59
CA ASN A 218 2.21 -18.31 -12.24
C ASN A 218 3.18 -17.61 -11.27
N GLN A 219 2.66 -16.76 -10.39
CA GLN A 219 3.43 -16.06 -9.35
C GLN A 219 3.83 -16.99 -8.20
N ALA A 220 3.08 -18.07 -8.01
CA ALA A 220 3.33 -19.13 -7.03
C ALA A 220 2.65 -20.43 -7.51
N SER A 221 3.21 -21.60 -7.20
CA SER A 221 2.51 -22.86 -7.41
C SER A 221 1.51 -23.17 -6.29
N LYS A 222 0.59 -24.09 -6.56
CA LYS A 222 -0.41 -24.53 -5.58
C LYS A 222 0.22 -25.14 -4.34
N GLU A 223 1.28 -25.92 -4.51
CA GLU A 223 2.02 -26.58 -3.43
C GLU A 223 2.66 -25.56 -2.49
N VAL A 224 3.27 -24.50 -3.03
CA VAL A 224 3.86 -23.42 -2.24
C VAL A 224 2.78 -22.67 -1.46
N LEU A 225 1.66 -22.32 -2.12
CA LEU A 225 0.56 -21.61 -1.47
C LEU A 225 -0.11 -22.44 -0.37
N ASP A 226 -0.32 -23.74 -0.61
CA ASP A 226 -0.88 -24.67 0.38
C ASP A 226 0.03 -24.84 1.58
N PHE A 227 1.34 -24.98 1.35
CA PHE A 227 2.33 -25.07 2.41
C PHE A 227 2.33 -23.81 3.28
N LEU A 228 2.29 -22.63 2.68
CA LEU A 228 2.26 -21.36 3.42
C LEU A 228 0.94 -21.15 4.17
N ALA A 229 -0.19 -21.54 3.58
CA ALA A 229 -1.48 -21.56 4.27
C ALA A 229 -1.46 -22.52 5.48
N ALA A 230 -0.82 -23.68 5.34
CA ALA A 230 -0.58 -24.61 6.42
C ALA A 230 0.32 -24.00 7.50
N ALA A 231 1.44 -23.36 7.13
CA ALA A 231 2.41 -22.76 8.04
C ALA A 231 1.75 -21.66 8.89
N VAL A 232 0.94 -20.80 8.27
CA VAL A 232 0.12 -19.81 8.97
C VAL A 232 -0.77 -20.48 10.00
N LYS A 233 -1.54 -21.50 9.63
CA LYS A 233 -2.47 -22.20 10.54
C LYS A 233 -1.73 -22.95 11.66
N ALA A 234 -0.54 -23.47 11.38
CA ALA A 234 0.36 -24.10 12.34
C ALA A 234 1.08 -23.10 13.26
N LYS A 235 0.82 -21.79 13.08
CA LYS A 235 1.42 -20.70 13.88
C LYS A 235 2.94 -20.58 13.72
N MET A 236 3.45 -20.87 12.52
CA MET A 236 4.84 -20.63 12.19
C MET A 236 5.11 -19.13 12.04
N ASN A 237 6.33 -18.73 12.39
CA ASN A 237 6.87 -17.40 12.17
C ASN A 237 7.39 -17.29 10.74
N ILE A 238 6.84 -16.35 9.97
CA ILE A 238 7.16 -16.18 8.55
C ILE A 238 7.80 -14.82 8.32
N LEU A 239 8.98 -14.83 7.70
CA LEU A 239 9.66 -13.63 7.24
C LEU A 239 9.42 -13.44 5.74
N VAL A 240 8.79 -12.34 5.37
CA VAL A 240 8.58 -11.98 3.96
C VAL A 240 9.68 -11.02 3.52
N ALA A 241 10.52 -11.45 2.59
CA ALA A 241 11.68 -10.69 2.12
C ALA A 241 11.54 -10.28 0.65
N GLY A 242 12.22 -9.20 0.25
CA GLY A 242 12.22 -8.71 -1.12
C GLY A 242 12.47 -7.21 -1.23
N ALA A 243 12.82 -6.74 -2.43
CA ALA A 243 13.08 -5.34 -2.71
C ALA A 243 11.83 -4.45 -2.54
N THR A 244 11.97 -3.15 -2.78
CA THR A 244 10.81 -2.23 -2.84
C THR A 244 9.93 -2.58 -4.03
N GLY A 245 8.61 -2.51 -3.87
CA GLY A 245 7.66 -2.78 -4.97
C GLY A 245 7.41 -4.27 -5.30
N THR A 246 8.09 -5.22 -4.63
CA THR A 246 7.92 -6.66 -4.90
C THR A 246 6.64 -7.28 -4.32
N GLY A 247 5.80 -6.49 -3.65
CA GLY A 247 4.49 -6.94 -3.17
C GLY A 247 4.45 -7.54 -1.76
N LYS A 248 5.48 -7.33 -0.93
CA LYS A 248 5.55 -7.87 0.46
C LYS A 248 4.31 -7.59 1.30
N SER A 249 3.87 -6.34 1.39
CA SER A 249 2.67 -5.96 2.16
C SER A 249 1.42 -6.66 1.64
N GLU A 250 1.31 -6.85 0.33
CA GLU A 250 0.18 -7.55 -0.30
C GLU A 250 0.22 -9.06 -0.02
N PHE A 251 1.40 -9.67 -0.08
CA PHE A 251 1.60 -11.06 0.29
C PHE A 251 1.32 -11.30 1.79
N MET A 252 1.66 -10.35 2.66
CA MET A 252 1.28 -10.40 4.06
C MET A 252 -0.24 -10.37 4.26
N LYS A 253 -1.00 -9.64 3.43
CA LYS A 253 -2.47 -9.72 3.45
C LYS A 253 -2.96 -11.11 3.05
N TYR A 254 -2.34 -11.72 2.02
CA TYR A 254 -2.63 -13.09 1.62
C TYR A 254 -2.39 -14.07 2.77
N LEU A 255 -1.20 -14.07 3.39
CA LEU A 255 -0.89 -14.90 4.55
C LEU A 255 -1.88 -14.67 5.71
N SER A 256 -2.24 -13.41 5.96
CA SER A 256 -3.19 -13.04 7.02
C SER A 256 -4.59 -13.60 6.79
N SER A 257 -5.01 -13.76 5.53
CA SER A 257 -6.31 -14.37 5.19
C SER A 257 -6.44 -15.83 5.66
N HIS A 258 -5.32 -16.51 5.90
CA HIS A 258 -5.27 -17.90 6.40
C HIS A 258 -5.26 -18.01 7.92
N ILE A 259 -5.18 -16.89 8.66
CA ILE A 259 -5.31 -16.88 10.12
C ILE A 259 -6.73 -17.38 10.48
N PRO A 260 -6.91 -18.23 11.51
CA PRO A 260 -8.23 -18.69 11.92
C PRO A 260 -9.24 -17.54 12.13
N LYS A 261 -10.49 -17.75 11.68
CA LYS A 261 -11.58 -16.77 11.71
C LYS A 261 -12.85 -17.28 12.41
N GLY A 262 -13.86 -16.42 12.54
CA GLY A 262 -15.14 -16.78 13.17
C GLY A 262 -14.98 -17.19 14.64
N LYS A 263 -15.51 -18.37 15.04
CA LYS A 263 -15.46 -18.84 16.45
C LYS A 263 -14.05 -19.16 16.94
N LYS A 264 -13.10 -19.44 16.04
CA LYS A 264 -11.69 -19.72 16.37
C LYS A 264 -10.79 -18.50 16.14
N LYS A 265 -11.37 -17.30 15.97
CA LYS A 265 -10.62 -16.10 15.61
C LYS A 265 -9.52 -15.78 16.63
N GLU A 266 -8.35 -15.49 16.11
CA GLU A 266 -7.16 -15.17 16.91
C GLU A 266 -6.99 -13.66 17.00
N ARG A 267 -6.92 -13.13 18.24
CA ARG A 267 -6.59 -11.72 18.44
C ARG A 267 -5.20 -11.46 17.89
N THR A 268 -5.12 -10.76 16.77
CA THR A 268 -3.87 -10.50 16.04
C THR A 268 -3.62 -9.01 16.04
N LEU A 269 -2.53 -8.59 16.68
CA LEU A 269 -2.12 -7.18 16.66
C LEU A 269 -1.34 -6.92 15.38
N VAL A 270 -1.64 -5.82 14.71
CA VAL A 270 -1.01 -5.40 13.46
C VAL A 270 -0.33 -4.08 13.72
N VAL A 271 1.00 -4.09 13.83
CA VAL A 271 1.81 -2.93 14.17
C VAL A 271 2.49 -2.41 12.91
N GLU A 272 2.21 -1.17 12.54
CA GLU A 272 2.73 -0.54 11.32
C GLU A 272 3.27 0.85 11.63
N ASP A 273 4.25 1.32 10.87
CA ASP A 273 4.67 2.73 10.93
C ASP A 273 3.54 3.61 10.38
N ASN A 274 3.24 3.37 9.11
CA ASN A 274 2.08 3.91 8.41
C ASN A 274 1.18 2.74 7.99
N PRO A 275 -0.15 2.81 8.17
CA PRO A 275 -1.05 1.73 7.77
C PRO A 275 -0.94 1.41 6.27
N GLU A 276 -0.73 0.13 5.93
CA GLU A 276 -0.73 -0.40 4.55
C GLU A 276 -1.57 -1.68 4.43
N LEU A 277 -1.64 -2.48 5.50
CA LEU A 277 -2.26 -3.79 5.46
C LEU A 277 -3.79 -3.73 5.57
N TYR A 278 -4.32 -2.82 6.40
CA TYR A 278 -5.76 -2.62 6.62
C TYR A 278 -6.57 -3.90 6.87
N LEU A 279 -5.96 -4.93 7.46
CA LEU A 279 -6.53 -6.28 7.58
C LEU A 279 -7.92 -6.32 8.24
N HIS A 280 -8.15 -5.45 9.23
CA HIS A 280 -9.43 -5.32 9.93
C HIS A 280 -10.60 -4.89 9.03
N ARG A 281 -10.32 -4.23 7.90
CA ARG A 281 -11.32 -3.81 6.91
C ARG A 281 -11.48 -4.86 5.80
N ILE A 282 -10.36 -5.41 5.33
CA ILE A 282 -10.32 -6.43 4.27
C ILE A 282 -10.95 -7.75 4.74
N PHE A 283 -10.72 -8.11 6.01
CA PHE A 283 -11.12 -9.38 6.60
C PHE A 283 -11.91 -9.16 7.91
N PRO A 284 -13.14 -8.61 7.84
CA PRO A 284 -13.93 -8.23 9.02
C PRO A 284 -14.35 -9.42 9.90
N GLU A 285 -14.26 -10.65 9.40
CA GLU A 285 -14.56 -11.88 10.13
C GLU A 285 -13.40 -12.38 11.02
N HIS A 286 -12.22 -11.77 10.90
CA HIS A 286 -11.04 -12.03 11.73
C HIS A 286 -11.00 -11.06 12.93
N HIS A 287 -10.03 -11.23 13.83
CA HIS A 287 -9.83 -10.35 14.99
C HIS A 287 -8.52 -9.57 14.88
N PHE A 288 -8.40 -8.78 13.81
CA PHE A 288 -7.26 -7.89 13.59
C PHE A 288 -7.43 -6.59 14.37
N VAL A 289 -6.37 -6.18 15.07
CA VAL A 289 -6.34 -4.94 15.86
C VAL A 289 -5.18 -4.09 15.34
N PRO A 290 -5.45 -3.04 14.54
CA PRO A 290 -4.41 -2.18 14.03
C PRO A 290 -3.82 -1.28 15.13
N MET A 291 -2.51 -1.08 15.07
CA MET A 291 -1.72 -0.20 15.91
C MET A 291 -0.74 0.53 14.98
N GLN A 292 -0.72 1.86 15.04
CA GLN A 292 0.12 2.66 14.15
C GLN A 292 1.10 3.52 14.95
N CYS A 293 2.28 3.73 14.39
CA CYS A 293 3.21 4.73 14.90
C CYS A 293 2.63 6.13 14.73
N ARG A 294 3.14 7.06 15.53
CA ARG A 294 2.76 8.47 15.47
C ARG A 294 4.00 9.30 15.70
N ALA A 295 4.50 9.94 14.64
CA ALA A 295 5.56 10.93 14.76
C ALA A 295 5.08 12.15 15.58
N SER A 296 5.99 12.77 16.30
CA SER A 296 5.77 14.05 16.98
C SER A 296 7.10 14.78 17.12
N GLU A 297 7.09 16.10 16.97
CA GLU A 297 8.27 16.95 17.25
C GLU A 297 8.69 16.88 18.73
N VAL A 298 7.72 16.59 19.61
CA VAL A 298 7.98 16.34 21.03
C VAL A 298 8.14 14.85 21.23
N GLU A 299 9.36 14.42 21.55
CA GLU A 299 9.73 12.99 21.70
C GLU A 299 8.78 12.24 22.66
N GLU A 300 8.37 12.86 23.76
CA GLU A 300 7.44 12.25 24.72
C GLU A 300 6.08 11.91 24.10
N ASN A 301 5.66 12.64 23.07
CA ASN A 301 4.40 12.42 22.37
C ASN A 301 4.53 11.48 21.18
N ALA A 302 5.76 11.17 20.74
CA ALA A 302 6.01 10.21 19.68
C ALA A 302 5.62 8.80 20.14
N ILE A 303 5.00 8.03 19.25
CA ILE A 303 4.65 6.63 19.49
C ILE A 303 5.40 5.84 18.42
N ASP A 304 6.48 5.18 18.80
CA ASP A 304 7.28 4.33 17.93
C ASP A 304 6.94 2.85 18.12
N PHE A 305 7.53 2.00 17.29
CA PHE A 305 7.39 0.54 17.40
C PHE A 305 7.74 0.02 18.80
N ASP A 306 8.74 0.62 19.46
CA ASP A 306 9.16 0.20 20.79
C ASP A 306 8.02 0.32 21.82
N ARG A 307 7.36 1.49 21.84
CA ARG A 307 6.20 1.75 22.70
C ARG A 307 5.01 0.87 22.33
N LEU A 308 4.74 0.69 21.03
CA LEU A 308 3.64 -0.15 20.55
C LEU A 308 3.82 -1.62 20.92
N LEU A 309 5.01 -2.19 20.70
CA LEU A 309 5.33 -3.58 21.04
C LEU A 309 5.31 -3.83 22.55
N THR A 310 5.77 -2.86 23.34
CA THR A 310 5.68 -2.92 24.81
C THR A 310 4.23 -2.93 25.28
N ASN A 311 3.37 -2.11 24.67
CA ASN A 311 1.94 -2.10 24.96
C ASN A 311 1.24 -3.38 24.46
N ALA A 312 1.68 -3.93 23.34
CA ALA A 312 1.09 -5.11 22.71
C ALA A 312 1.09 -6.34 23.62
N LEU A 313 2.15 -6.57 24.41
CA LEU A 313 2.23 -7.68 25.37
C LEU A 313 1.10 -7.67 26.42
N ARG A 314 0.55 -6.49 26.74
CA ARG A 314 -0.53 -6.33 27.73
C ARG A 314 -1.92 -6.57 27.15
N GLN A 315 -2.04 -6.78 25.85
CA GLN A 315 -3.34 -6.91 25.17
C GLN A 315 -3.78 -8.37 24.96
N GLY A 316 -3.08 -9.34 25.56
CA GLY A 316 -3.34 -10.77 25.37
C GLY A 316 -3.39 -11.22 23.90
N PRO A 317 -2.43 -10.82 23.04
CA PRO A 317 -2.43 -11.24 21.65
C PRO A 317 -2.26 -12.75 21.52
N LYS A 318 -2.76 -13.31 20.42
CA LYS A 318 -2.43 -14.67 19.96
C LYS A 318 -1.43 -14.64 18.81
N ARG A 319 -1.32 -13.51 18.12
CA ARG A 319 -0.33 -13.25 17.08
C ARG A 319 0.09 -11.79 17.05
N LEU A 320 1.26 -11.56 16.48
CA LEU A 320 1.77 -10.23 16.15
C LEU A 320 2.16 -10.19 14.67
N ILE A 321 1.66 -9.19 13.95
CA ILE A 321 2.10 -8.84 12.62
C ILE A 321 2.81 -7.49 12.72
N VAL A 322 4.07 -7.42 12.30
CA VAL A 322 4.80 -6.16 12.15
C VAL A 322 4.92 -5.88 10.67
N GLY A 323 4.22 -4.86 10.16
CA GLY A 323 4.08 -4.61 8.71
C GLY A 323 5.41 -4.61 7.98
N GLU A 324 6.40 -3.92 8.53
CA GLU A 324 7.77 -3.95 8.03
C GLU A 324 8.74 -3.63 9.18
N SER A 325 9.81 -4.42 9.31
CA SER A 325 10.91 -4.09 10.22
C SER A 325 12.00 -3.35 9.46
N ARG A 326 12.41 -2.21 10.01
CA ARG A 326 13.35 -1.25 9.41
C ARG A 326 14.53 -0.88 10.31
N GLY A 327 14.50 -1.20 11.60
CA GLY A 327 15.57 -0.78 12.50
C GLY A 327 15.51 -1.38 13.90
N LYS A 328 15.79 -0.54 14.91
CA LYS A 328 16.00 -0.92 16.31
C LYS A 328 14.88 -1.76 16.95
N GLU A 329 13.67 -1.74 16.39
CA GLU A 329 12.54 -2.54 16.85
C GLU A 329 12.69 -4.04 16.61
N ALA A 330 13.57 -4.45 15.69
CA ALA A 330 13.75 -5.84 15.29
C ALA A 330 14.03 -6.78 16.48
N LEU A 331 14.92 -6.39 17.40
CA LEU A 331 15.25 -7.20 18.57
C LEU A 331 14.03 -7.38 19.50
N LYS A 332 13.23 -6.32 19.69
CA LYS A 332 12.02 -6.38 20.51
C LYS A 332 10.95 -7.25 19.86
N MET A 333 10.80 -7.18 18.54
CA MET A 333 9.90 -8.07 17.77
C MET A 333 10.34 -9.53 17.88
N ILE A 334 11.63 -9.83 17.72
CA ILE A 334 12.17 -11.19 17.86
C ILE A 334 11.89 -11.74 19.27
N ASN A 335 12.18 -10.95 20.31
CA ASN A 335 11.85 -11.32 21.68
C ASN A 335 10.35 -11.55 21.87
N PHE A 336 9.50 -10.74 21.21
CA PHE A 336 8.06 -10.94 21.24
C PHE A 336 7.66 -12.30 20.67
N PHE A 337 8.19 -12.70 19.52
CA PHE A 337 7.95 -14.00 18.91
C PHE A 337 8.41 -15.16 19.81
N GLN A 338 9.57 -15.02 20.45
CA GLN A 338 10.11 -16.00 21.39
C GLN A 338 9.24 -16.19 22.65
N THR A 339 8.43 -15.20 23.05
CA THR A 339 7.49 -15.33 24.19
C THR A 339 6.21 -16.11 23.88
N GLY A 340 6.16 -16.84 22.76
CA GLY A 340 5.00 -17.66 22.38
C GLY A 340 3.90 -16.88 21.65
N HIS A 341 4.25 -15.76 21.01
CA HIS A 341 3.34 -14.94 20.23
C HIS A 341 3.76 -14.89 18.75
N PRO A 342 3.44 -15.91 17.96
CA PRO A 342 3.97 -16.03 16.62
C PRO A 342 3.35 -15.03 15.64
N GLY A 343 3.97 -14.84 14.49
CA GLY A 343 3.37 -14.13 13.38
C GLY A 343 4.35 -13.76 12.29
N PHE A 344 4.13 -12.61 11.65
CA PHE A 344 4.78 -12.29 10.38
C PHE A 344 5.40 -10.92 10.42
N THR A 345 6.48 -10.76 9.67
CA THR A 345 7.01 -9.45 9.34
C THR A 345 7.56 -9.43 7.93
N SER A 346 7.80 -8.24 7.40
CA SER A 346 8.51 -8.06 6.16
C SER A 346 9.80 -7.27 6.34
N VAL A 347 10.79 -7.56 5.50
CA VAL A 347 12.09 -6.89 5.48
C VAL A 347 12.52 -6.65 4.03
N HIS A 348 13.09 -5.48 3.76
CA HIS A 348 13.77 -5.26 2.48
C HIS A 348 15.08 -6.03 2.43
N ALA A 349 15.25 -6.91 1.45
CA ALA A 349 16.49 -7.66 1.23
C ALA A 349 16.63 -8.03 -0.26
N ARG A 350 17.83 -8.43 -0.70
CA ARG A 350 18.08 -8.90 -2.07
C ARG A 350 18.17 -10.43 -2.19
N SER A 351 18.07 -11.14 -1.08
CA SER A 351 17.87 -12.60 -1.04
C SER A 351 17.28 -13.02 0.30
N ALA A 352 16.81 -14.26 0.40
CA ALA A 352 16.33 -14.84 1.66
C ALA A 352 17.44 -14.85 2.73
N LYS A 353 18.67 -15.21 2.35
CA LYS A 353 19.84 -15.21 3.24
C LYS A 353 20.24 -13.81 3.70
N GLU A 354 20.20 -12.81 2.81
CA GLU A 354 20.49 -11.42 3.20
C GLU A 354 19.45 -10.89 4.19
N ALA A 355 18.19 -11.34 4.12
CA ALA A 355 17.14 -10.91 5.04
C ALA A 355 17.50 -11.18 6.51
N VAL A 356 18.07 -12.36 6.81
CA VAL A 356 18.58 -12.71 8.15
C VAL A 356 19.69 -11.76 8.56
N ARG A 357 20.64 -11.50 7.66
CA ARG A 357 21.77 -10.60 7.91
C ARG A 357 21.30 -9.17 8.22
N ARG A 358 20.25 -8.70 7.54
CA ARG A 358 19.65 -7.38 7.77
C ARG A 358 18.90 -7.31 9.09
N LEU A 359 18.15 -8.34 9.46
CA LEU A 359 17.53 -8.42 10.79
C LEU A 359 18.57 -8.38 11.90
N MET A 360 19.69 -9.08 11.74
CA MET A 360 20.81 -9.02 12.69
C MET A 360 21.33 -7.59 12.85
N LEU A 361 21.61 -6.89 11.75
CA LEU A 361 22.08 -5.50 11.80
C LEU A 361 21.04 -4.57 12.45
N MET A 362 19.75 -4.76 12.18
CA MET A 362 18.66 -4.03 12.81
C MET A 362 18.61 -4.28 14.33
N CYS A 363 18.86 -5.51 14.77
CA CYS A 363 18.94 -5.84 16.19
C CYS A 363 20.08 -5.11 16.90
N LEU A 364 21.26 -5.01 16.25
CA LEU A 364 22.40 -4.28 16.80
C LEU A 364 22.12 -2.78 16.96
N GLN A 365 21.25 -2.19 16.14
CA GLN A 365 20.84 -0.79 16.28
C GLN A 365 20.05 -0.50 17.56
N SER A 366 19.56 -1.53 18.27
CA SER A 366 18.94 -1.36 19.58
C SER A 366 19.90 -0.85 20.66
N GLY A 367 21.22 -0.93 20.42
CA GLY A 367 22.25 -0.59 21.40
C GLY A 367 22.49 -1.67 22.46
N ALA A 368 21.81 -2.82 22.34
CA ALA A 368 22.07 -3.96 23.20
C ALA A 368 23.46 -4.54 22.89
N ASN A 369 24.28 -4.73 23.92
CA ASN A 369 25.59 -5.37 23.80
C ASN A 369 25.41 -6.90 23.76
N ILE A 370 25.05 -7.41 22.58
CA ILE A 370 24.78 -8.84 22.34
C ILE A 370 25.77 -9.34 21.30
N ASP A 371 26.29 -10.54 21.54
CA ASP A 371 27.17 -11.22 20.58
C ASP A 371 26.45 -11.51 19.25
N ALA A 372 27.18 -11.33 18.14
CA ALA A 372 26.60 -11.45 16.80
C ALA A 372 26.20 -12.90 16.48
N GLN A 373 26.97 -13.89 16.93
CA GLN A 373 26.63 -15.31 16.74
C GLN A 373 25.35 -15.64 17.50
N TYR A 374 25.23 -15.18 18.75
CA TYR A 374 23.98 -15.36 19.51
C TYR A 374 22.78 -14.71 18.83
N LEU A 375 22.93 -13.54 18.19
CA LEU A 375 21.84 -12.93 17.42
C LEU A 375 21.45 -13.74 16.18
N TYR A 376 22.41 -14.32 15.47
CA TYR A 376 22.09 -15.21 14.35
C TYR A 376 21.36 -16.46 14.80
N GLU A 377 21.84 -17.12 15.86
CA GLU A 377 21.16 -18.27 16.47
C GLU A 377 19.73 -17.91 16.90
N LEU A 378 19.56 -16.75 17.55
CA LEU A 378 18.25 -16.24 17.97
C LEU A 378 17.31 -16.01 16.78
N ILE A 379 17.79 -15.38 15.70
CA ILE A 379 16.99 -15.15 14.49
C ILE A 379 16.64 -16.49 13.82
N SER A 380 17.60 -17.40 13.71
CA SER A 380 17.41 -18.73 13.13
C SER A 380 16.36 -19.56 13.86
N GLN A 381 16.35 -19.48 15.20
CA GLN A 381 15.35 -20.16 16.02
C GLN A 381 13.99 -19.44 16.07
N THR A 382 13.96 -18.14 15.74
CA THR A 382 12.73 -17.35 15.75
C THR A 382 11.88 -17.59 14.51
N PHE A 383 12.46 -17.56 13.31
CA PHE A 383 11.70 -17.68 12.07
C PHE A 383 11.73 -19.11 11.55
N ASP A 384 10.57 -19.64 11.17
CA ASP A 384 10.47 -20.99 10.59
C ASP A 384 10.69 -20.97 9.08
N VAL A 385 10.12 -19.97 8.40
CA VAL A 385 10.10 -19.88 6.94
C VAL A 385 10.46 -18.47 6.50
N ILE A 386 11.32 -18.36 5.50
CA ILE A 386 11.57 -17.12 4.76
C ILE A 386 11.00 -17.29 3.35
N VAL A 387 10.15 -16.35 2.95
CA VAL A 387 9.59 -16.26 1.60
C VAL A 387 10.17 -15.05 0.91
N PHE A 388 10.87 -15.25 -0.20
CA PHE A 388 11.49 -14.19 -0.98
C PHE A 388 10.65 -13.85 -2.22
N LEU A 389 10.34 -12.57 -2.36
CA LEU A 389 9.53 -12.03 -3.45
C LEU A 389 10.36 -11.13 -4.37
N GLU A 390 10.23 -11.35 -5.67
CA GLU A 390 10.84 -10.52 -6.70
C GLU A 390 9.81 -9.99 -7.69
N LYS A 391 9.94 -8.73 -8.09
CA LYS A 391 9.28 -8.19 -9.29
C LYS A 391 10.20 -8.51 -10.46
N LYS A 392 9.68 -9.22 -11.46
CA LYS A 392 10.44 -9.53 -12.69
C LYS A 392 10.05 -8.55 -13.81
N ASP A 393 10.74 -8.66 -14.95
CA ASP A 393 10.67 -7.68 -16.04
C ASP A 393 9.31 -7.66 -16.77
N ASP A 394 8.52 -8.73 -16.63
CA ASP A 394 7.13 -8.77 -17.10
C ASP A 394 6.14 -8.00 -16.19
N GLY A 395 6.65 -7.34 -15.15
CA GLY A 395 5.85 -6.57 -14.19
C GLY A 395 5.09 -7.42 -13.16
N ASN A 396 5.18 -8.75 -13.25
CA ASN A 396 4.61 -9.68 -12.26
C ASN A 396 5.56 -9.85 -11.07
N ARG A 397 5.00 -10.39 -9.97
CA ARG A 397 5.70 -10.57 -8.70
C ARG A 397 5.69 -12.05 -8.36
N TYR A 398 6.85 -12.66 -8.17
CA TYR A 398 7.01 -14.10 -8.01
C TYR A 398 7.50 -14.45 -6.61
N ILE A 399 7.04 -15.58 -6.07
CA ILE A 399 7.72 -16.25 -4.95
C ILE A 399 8.92 -17.00 -5.52
N THR A 400 10.09 -16.37 -5.51
CA THR A 400 11.25 -16.95 -6.18
C THR A 400 12.04 -17.91 -5.30
N GLU A 401 11.98 -17.73 -3.98
CA GLU A 401 12.58 -18.64 -3.01
C GLU A 401 11.67 -18.81 -1.80
N MET A 402 11.57 -20.05 -1.33
CA MET A 402 11.01 -20.38 -0.03
C MET A 402 12.01 -21.28 0.70
N ILE A 403 12.50 -20.82 1.84
CA ILE A 403 13.47 -21.56 2.64
C ILE A 403 12.93 -21.80 4.05
N GLU A 404 13.21 -22.98 4.58
CA GLU A 404 13.10 -23.28 6.01
C GLU A 404 14.41 -22.91 6.68
N LEU A 405 14.33 -22.08 7.71
CA LEU A 405 15.50 -21.66 8.48
C LEU A 405 15.76 -22.69 9.59
N LEU A 406 17.01 -23.14 9.73
CA LEU A 406 17.37 -24.22 10.65
C LEU A 406 18.18 -23.70 11.85
N ASP A 407 19.42 -23.27 11.60
CA ASP A 407 20.39 -22.94 12.64
C ASP A 407 21.45 -21.97 12.11
N TYR A 408 22.40 -21.58 12.95
CA TYR A 408 23.59 -20.84 12.56
C TYR A 408 24.85 -21.57 13.01
N GLN A 409 25.71 -21.95 12.04
CA GLN A 409 26.99 -22.62 12.28
C GLN A 409 28.04 -22.00 11.35
N ASP A 410 28.68 -20.92 11.81
CA ASP A 410 29.53 -19.99 11.03
C ASP A 410 28.81 -19.28 9.85
N ASP A 411 27.77 -19.90 9.32
CA ASP A 411 26.87 -19.44 8.27
C ASP A 411 25.44 -19.93 8.55
N ILE A 412 24.47 -19.27 7.92
CA ILE A 412 23.05 -19.59 8.04
C ILE A 412 22.77 -20.95 7.41
N GLN A 413 22.23 -21.87 8.22
CA GLN A 413 21.80 -23.20 7.79
C GLN A 413 20.31 -23.15 7.44
N PHE A 414 19.95 -23.66 6.27
CA PHE A 414 18.57 -23.64 5.78
C PHE A 414 18.32 -24.81 4.82
N ASN A 415 17.05 -25.22 4.72
CA ASN A 415 16.58 -26.08 3.63
C ASN A 415 15.92 -25.19 2.56
N GLN A 416 16.42 -25.25 1.32
CA GLN A 416 15.71 -24.66 0.19
C GLN A 416 14.47 -25.51 -0.09
N LEU A 417 13.28 -25.06 0.31
CA LEU A 417 12.05 -25.84 0.13
C LEU A 417 11.55 -25.72 -1.31
N SER A 418 11.52 -24.49 -1.84
CA SER A 418 11.10 -24.24 -3.22
C SER A 418 11.90 -23.12 -3.87
N GLN A 419 12.02 -23.21 -5.20
CA GLN A 419 12.67 -22.21 -6.03
C GLN A 419 11.91 -22.05 -7.35
N PHE A 420 11.71 -20.82 -7.81
CA PHE A 420 11.23 -20.55 -9.16
C PHE A 420 12.38 -20.64 -10.17
N ILE A 421 12.20 -21.45 -11.21
CA ILE A 421 13.16 -21.59 -12.31
C ILE A 421 12.53 -21.04 -13.59
N PRO A 422 12.99 -19.88 -14.09
CA PRO A 422 12.57 -19.35 -15.38
C PRO A 422 12.95 -20.32 -16.52
N SER A 423 12.01 -20.57 -17.44
CA SER A 423 12.22 -21.41 -18.62
C SER A 423 12.27 -20.62 -19.93
N GLY A 424 11.80 -19.38 -19.92
CA GLY A 424 11.84 -18.48 -21.07
C GLY A 424 10.98 -17.23 -20.86
N GLU A 425 11.00 -16.34 -21.84
CA GLU A 425 10.22 -15.10 -21.84
C GLU A 425 9.52 -14.89 -23.18
N GLU A 426 8.31 -14.35 -23.13
CA GLU A 426 7.56 -13.84 -24.28
C GLU A 426 7.76 -12.33 -24.36
N TYR A 427 8.15 -11.83 -25.53
CA TYR A 427 8.35 -10.40 -25.76
C TYR A 427 7.11 -9.78 -26.40
N ASP A 428 6.66 -8.66 -25.84
CA ASP A 428 5.61 -7.82 -26.39
C ASP A 428 6.24 -6.82 -27.36
N GLU A 429 6.19 -7.13 -28.65
CA GLU A 429 6.74 -6.27 -29.71
C GLU A 429 6.08 -4.90 -29.77
N MET A 430 4.79 -4.80 -29.43
CA MET A 430 4.04 -3.54 -29.53
C MET A 430 4.46 -2.55 -28.46
N ASN A 431 4.80 -3.03 -27.27
CA ASN A 431 5.20 -2.20 -26.14
C ASN A 431 6.72 -2.25 -25.85
N GLU A 432 7.50 -2.89 -26.73
CA GLU A 432 8.95 -3.06 -26.60
C GLU A 432 9.39 -3.52 -25.19
N ARG A 433 8.71 -4.53 -24.65
CA ARG A 433 8.94 -5.03 -23.28
C ARG A 433 8.78 -6.53 -23.16
N VAL A 434 9.27 -7.09 -22.05
CA VAL A 434 8.95 -8.47 -21.65
C VAL A 434 7.46 -8.53 -21.33
N GLY A 435 6.71 -9.34 -22.07
CA GLY A 435 5.27 -9.53 -21.90
C GLY A 435 4.95 -10.54 -20.81
N LYS A 436 5.66 -11.68 -20.79
CA LYS A 436 5.44 -12.74 -19.79
C LYS A 436 6.68 -13.58 -19.54
N ILE A 437 6.95 -13.91 -18.29
CA ILE A 437 7.98 -14.88 -17.92
C ILE A 437 7.36 -16.25 -17.66
N HIS A 438 7.89 -17.26 -18.35
CA HIS A 438 7.58 -18.67 -18.15
C HIS A 438 8.57 -19.30 -17.18
N GLY A 439 8.11 -20.27 -16.40
CA GLY A 439 8.95 -20.99 -15.45
C GLY A 439 8.12 -21.86 -14.51
N ASP A 440 8.78 -22.64 -13.67
CA ASP A 440 8.13 -23.54 -12.73
C ASP A 440 8.68 -23.34 -11.32
N HIS A 441 7.82 -23.48 -10.31
CA HIS A 441 8.26 -23.57 -8.92
C HIS A 441 8.62 -25.03 -8.64
N ILE A 442 9.90 -25.30 -8.42
CA ILE A 442 10.40 -26.63 -8.14
C ILE A 442 10.53 -26.79 -6.63
N ILE A 443 10.07 -27.92 -6.10
CA ILE A 443 10.35 -28.34 -4.72
C ILE A 443 11.77 -28.91 -4.69
N THR A 444 12.67 -28.26 -3.97
CA THR A 444 14.12 -28.52 -4.01
C THR A 444 14.60 -29.35 -2.83
N ALA A 445 13.91 -29.27 -1.68
CA ALA A 445 14.19 -30.08 -0.51
C ALA A 445 12.93 -30.45 0.25
N LYS A 446 13.09 -31.36 1.21
CA LYS A 446 12.07 -31.72 2.20
C LYS A 446 12.23 -30.84 3.43
N MET A 447 11.14 -30.68 4.18
CA MET A 447 11.20 -30.01 5.47
C MET A 447 11.98 -30.85 6.51
N SER A 448 12.50 -30.19 7.54
CA SER A 448 13.12 -30.88 8.67
C SER A 448 12.08 -31.62 9.52
N ALA A 449 12.56 -32.59 10.30
CA ALA A 449 11.73 -33.29 11.28
C ALA A 449 11.15 -32.34 12.36
N GLU A 450 11.82 -31.21 12.64
CA GLU A 450 11.32 -30.23 13.59
C GLU A 450 10.12 -29.47 13.04
N MET A 451 10.20 -28.99 11.80
CA MET A 451 9.08 -28.34 11.12
C MET A 451 7.92 -29.31 10.91
N GLU A 452 8.19 -30.56 10.55
CA GLU A 452 7.17 -31.60 10.46
C GLU A 452 6.48 -31.81 11.81
N LYS A 453 7.24 -31.87 12.92
CA LYS A 453 6.67 -31.97 14.27
C LYS A 453 5.76 -30.80 14.59
N LYS A 454 6.13 -29.57 14.20
CA LYS A 454 5.27 -28.38 14.36
C LYS A 454 3.96 -28.56 13.59
N PHE A 455 4.00 -29.00 12.33
CA PHE A 455 2.80 -29.32 11.56
C PHE A 455 1.94 -30.42 12.20
N ARG A 456 2.53 -31.56 12.59
CA ARG A 456 1.80 -32.68 13.19
C ARG A 456 1.20 -32.34 14.56
N SER A 457 1.81 -31.43 15.31
CA SER A 457 1.28 -30.93 16.58
C SER A 457 0.11 -29.95 16.41
N SER A 458 -0.12 -29.47 15.18
CA SER A 458 -1.21 -28.58 14.83
C SER A 458 -2.43 -29.35 14.30
N THR A 459 -3.58 -28.67 14.11
CA THR A 459 -4.78 -29.27 13.50
C THR A 459 -4.83 -29.07 11.98
N VAL A 460 -3.68 -28.90 11.34
CA VAL A 460 -3.59 -28.59 9.90
C VAL A 460 -3.69 -29.88 9.08
N ASN A 461 -4.43 -29.81 7.97
CA ASN A 461 -4.57 -30.93 7.04
C ASN A 461 -3.20 -31.31 6.44
N PRO A 462 -2.71 -32.55 6.63
CA PRO A 462 -1.44 -33.02 6.05
C PRO A 462 -1.32 -32.84 4.54
N ALA A 463 -2.42 -32.92 3.80
CA ALA A 463 -2.42 -32.76 2.35
C ALA A 463 -1.82 -31.41 1.89
N LEU A 464 -1.91 -30.37 2.73
CA LEU A 464 -1.40 -29.04 2.39
C LEU A 464 0.14 -28.94 2.39
N TYR A 465 0.81 -29.84 3.09
CA TYR A 465 2.28 -29.84 3.20
C TYR A 465 2.91 -31.18 2.78
N ALA A 466 2.10 -32.15 2.36
CA ALA A 466 2.54 -33.45 1.88
C ALA A 466 3.61 -33.41 0.77
N PRO A 467 3.59 -32.46 -0.20
CA PRO A 467 4.64 -32.36 -1.21
C PRO A 467 6.06 -32.13 -0.63
N PHE A 468 6.16 -31.61 0.59
CA PHE A 468 7.42 -31.32 1.28
C PHE A 468 7.84 -32.39 2.30
N LEU A 469 7.08 -33.49 2.42
CA LEU A 469 7.40 -34.64 3.27
C LEU A 469 8.35 -35.64 2.60
N SER A 470 8.94 -36.55 3.37
CA SER A 470 9.73 -37.64 2.81
C SER A 470 8.86 -38.76 2.23
N LYS A 471 9.33 -39.45 1.16
CA LYS A 471 8.62 -40.56 0.50
C LYS A 471 8.26 -41.73 1.45
N GLN A 472 8.92 -41.88 2.60
CA GLN A 472 8.58 -42.89 3.60
C GLN A 472 7.38 -42.47 4.49
N GLU A 473 7.04 -41.18 4.54
CA GLU A 473 6.04 -40.62 5.46
C GLU A 473 4.69 -40.30 4.81
N VAL A 474 4.63 -40.29 3.47
CA VAL A 474 3.36 -40.12 2.72
C VAL A 474 2.40 -41.29 2.95
N GLN A 475 2.89 -42.47 3.35
CA GLN A 475 2.02 -43.61 3.70
C GLN A 475 1.26 -43.45 5.03
N TYR A 476 1.57 -42.42 5.83
CA TYR A 476 0.99 -42.18 7.15
C TYR A 476 0.34 -40.79 7.29
N ALA A 477 0.21 -40.04 6.20
CA ALA A 477 -0.48 -38.75 6.09
C ALA A 477 -1.79 -38.93 5.31
#